data_AF-A0A0A1D1J6-F1
#
_entry.id   AF-A0A0A1D1J6-F1
#
_cell.length_a   1.000
_cell.length_b   1.000
_cell.length_c   1.000
_cell.angle_alpha   90.00
_cell.angle_beta   90.00
_cell.angle_gamma   90.00
#
_symmetry.space_group_name_H-M   'P 1'
#
loop_
_entity.id
_entity.type
_entity.pdbx_description
1 polymer ?
#
loop_
_entity_poly.entity_id
_entity_poly.type
_entity_poly.pdbx_seq_one_letter_code
_entity_poly.pdbx_strand_id
1 'polypeptide(L)'
;MGETMVSMTTQTALPVLPDLGAVLMGERAALLENATGGKVFINGQLAYVWGAGQDGLRRLAASQLVDTGAAQVNDVAAAFGVNTESLRRWRKSQDSGHARVTGLRVR
;
A
#
# COMPACT_ATOMS: atom_id res chain seq x y z
N MET A 1 -19.51 -34.35 -7.87
CA MET A 1 -19.75 -32.90 -7.92
C MET A 1 -18.40 -32.26 -7.63
N GLY A 2 -17.65 -31.90 -8.68
CA GLY A 2 -16.27 -31.44 -8.56
C GLY A 2 -16.24 -29.95 -8.26
N GLU A 3 -15.64 -29.62 -7.14
CA GLU A 3 -15.41 -28.25 -6.66
C GLU A 3 -14.49 -27.56 -7.67
N THR A 4 -15.01 -26.56 -8.39
CA THR A 4 -14.23 -25.77 -9.34
C THR A 4 -13.24 -24.92 -8.57
N MET A 5 -12.01 -25.41 -8.42
CA MET A 5 -10.90 -24.66 -7.87
C MET A 5 -10.65 -23.44 -8.77
N VAL A 6 -11.09 -22.27 -8.32
CA VAL A 6 -10.90 -21.00 -9.02
C VAL A 6 -9.41 -20.68 -8.99
N SER A 7 -8.72 -20.85 -10.12
CA SER A 7 -7.32 -20.46 -10.24
C SER A 7 -7.25 -18.93 -10.16
N MET A 8 -6.67 -18.39 -9.09
CA MET A 8 -6.44 -16.96 -8.96
C MET A 8 -5.39 -16.54 -9.98
N THR A 9 -5.79 -15.74 -10.98
CA THR A 9 -4.84 -15.09 -11.89
C THR A 9 -3.97 -14.16 -11.07
N THR A 10 -2.65 -14.40 -11.04
CA THR A 10 -1.70 -13.41 -10.53
C THR A 10 -1.71 -12.24 -11.52
N GLN A 11 -2.30 -11.12 -11.11
CA GLN A 11 -2.35 -9.93 -11.96
C GLN A 11 -1.03 -9.16 -11.78
N THR A 12 -0.16 -9.27 -12.77
CA THR A 12 1.10 -8.51 -12.82
C THR A 12 0.80 -7.02 -12.82
N ALA A 13 1.61 -6.25 -12.10
CA ALA A 13 1.60 -4.80 -12.15
C ALA A 13 1.66 -4.31 -13.61
N LEU A 14 0.93 -3.23 -13.92
CA LEU A 14 0.87 -2.68 -15.28
C LEU A 14 2.28 -2.42 -15.84
N PRO A 15 2.64 -2.97 -17.01
CA PRO A 15 3.99 -2.84 -17.57
C PRO A 15 4.38 -1.40 -17.96
N VAL A 16 3.44 -0.45 -17.97
CA VAL A 16 3.69 0.99 -18.25
C VAL A 16 4.14 1.79 -17.02
N LEU A 17 3.92 1.28 -15.81
CA LEU A 17 4.27 1.99 -14.58
C LEU A 17 5.77 2.28 -14.42
N PRO A 18 6.70 1.36 -14.72
CA PRO A 18 8.13 1.67 -14.63
C PRO A 18 8.57 2.73 -15.65
N ASP A 19 7.93 2.82 -16.82
CA ASP A 19 8.22 3.85 -17.84
C ASP A 19 7.86 5.27 -17.35
N LEU A 20 6.86 5.36 -16.47
CA LEU A 20 6.46 6.61 -15.80
C LEU A 20 7.36 6.96 -14.59
N GLY A 21 8.39 6.17 -14.30
CA GLY A 21 9.26 6.36 -13.15
C GLY A 21 8.70 5.77 -11.85
N ALA A 22 7.73 4.85 -11.92
CA ALA A 22 7.24 4.17 -10.73
C ALA A 22 8.23 3.12 -10.24
N VAL A 23 8.48 3.10 -8.93
CA VAL A 23 9.26 2.06 -8.25
C VAL A 23 8.36 0.83 -8.06
N LEU A 24 8.71 -0.28 -8.72
CA LEU A 24 8.02 -1.54 -8.56
C LEU A 24 8.29 -2.11 -7.16
N MET A 25 7.22 -2.51 -6.48
CA MET A 25 7.21 -3.16 -5.18
C MET A 25 6.79 -4.62 -5.36
N GLY A 26 7.74 -5.49 -5.69
CA GLY A 26 7.47 -6.86 -6.14
C GLY A 26 6.71 -6.92 -7.48
N GLU A 27 5.98 -8.02 -7.72
CA GLU A 27 5.29 -8.27 -9.00
C GLU A 27 3.93 -7.56 -9.14
N ARG A 28 3.38 -7.05 -8.03
CA ARG A 28 1.97 -6.63 -7.96
C ARG A 28 1.79 -5.17 -7.58
N ALA A 29 2.73 -4.55 -6.87
CA ALA A 29 2.60 -3.16 -6.44
C ALA A 29 3.60 -2.25 -7.16
N ALA A 30 3.25 -0.98 -7.34
CA ALA A 30 4.14 0.04 -7.85
C ALA A 30 3.85 1.38 -7.17
N LEU A 31 4.89 2.16 -6.90
CA LEU A 31 4.81 3.49 -6.30
C LEU A 31 5.32 4.53 -7.27
N LEU A 32 4.50 5.53 -7.55
CA LEU A 32 4.89 6.72 -8.30
C LEU A 32 4.84 7.92 -7.36
N GLU A 33 6.00 8.46 -6.97
CA GLU A 33 6.09 9.62 -6.07
C GLU A 33 6.77 10.79 -6.78
N ASN A 34 6.09 11.93 -6.83
CA ASN A 34 6.53 13.17 -7.46
C ASN A 34 6.45 14.34 -6.46
N ALA A 35 6.98 15.51 -6.83
CA ALA A 35 6.96 16.72 -5.97
C ALA A 35 5.55 17.19 -5.56
N THR A 36 4.51 16.80 -6.30
CA THR A 36 3.10 17.16 -6.02
C THR A 36 2.39 16.12 -5.16
N GLY A 37 3.01 14.98 -4.84
CA GLY A 37 2.39 13.88 -4.11
C GLY A 37 2.73 12.51 -4.70
N GLY A 38 1.98 11.47 -4.34
CA GLY A 38 2.26 10.11 -4.78
C GLY A 38 1.02 9.26 -5.03
N LYS A 39 1.23 8.22 -5.81
CA LYS A 39 0.21 7.27 -6.26
C LYS A 39 0.75 5.85 -6.09
N VAL A 40 -0.05 4.98 -5.51
CA VAL A 40 0.25 3.55 -5.40
C VAL A 40 -0.71 2.79 -6.29
N PHE A 41 -0.14 1.92 -7.10
CA PHE A 41 -0.87 0.99 -7.94
C PHE A 41 -0.70 -0.42 -7.40
N ILE A 42 -1.79 -1.17 -7.28
CA ILE A 42 -1.78 -2.59 -6.91
C ILE A 42 -2.48 -3.34 -8.04
N ASN A 43 -1.83 -4.37 -8.59
CA ASN A 43 -2.26 -5.11 -9.77
C ASN A 43 -2.58 -4.17 -10.97
N GLY A 44 -1.90 -3.02 -11.05
CA GLY A 44 -2.19 -2.00 -12.07
C GLY A 44 -3.36 -1.05 -11.77
N GLN A 45 -4.10 -1.24 -10.67
CA GLN A 45 -5.18 -0.34 -10.30
C GLN A 45 -4.69 0.72 -9.30
N LEU A 46 -5.11 1.97 -9.47
CA LEU A 46 -4.81 3.03 -8.51
C LEU A 46 -5.51 2.72 -7.18
N ALA A 47 -4.73 2.35 -6.16
CA ALA A 47 -5.23 1.99 -4.85
C ALA A 47 -5.20 3.18 -3.88
N TYR A 48 -4.12 3.98 -3.92
CA TYR A 48 -3.94 5.13 -3.05
C TYR A 48 -3.37 6.31 -3.81
N VAL A 49 -3.83 7.51 -3.46
CA VAL A 49 -3.30 8.79 -3.96
C VAL A 49 -3.20 9.78 -2.82
N TRP A 50 -2.12 10.54 -2.79
CA TRP A 50 -1.94 11.66 -1.86
C TRP A 50 -1.32 12.84 -2.60
N GLY A 51 -1.66 14.04 -2.13
CA GLY A 51 -1.10 15.30 -2.62
C GLY A 51 0.03 15.84 -1.73
N ALA A 52 0.61 16.98 -2.12
CA ALA A 52 1.63 17.67 -1.35
C ALA A 52 1.10 18.07 0.04
N GLY A 53 1.89 17.80 1.08
CA GLY A 53 1.52 18.05 2.49
C GLY A 53 0.61 16.99 3.12
N GLN A 54 0.25 15.93 2.38
CA GLN A 54 -0.55 14.80 2.88
C GLN A 54 0.34 13.65 3.37
N ASP A 55 1.34 13.95 4.21
CA ASP A 55 2.26 12.97 4.78
C ASP A 55 1.56 11.86 5.58
N GLY A 56 0.38 12.16 6.15
CA GLY A 56 -0.46 11.17 6.82
C GLY A 56 -0.99 10.10 5.85
N LEU A 57 -1.49 10.51 4.67
CA LEU A 57 -1.98 9.60 3.64
C LEU A 57 -0.84 8.78 3.03
N ARG A 58 0.35 9.38 2.86
CA ARG A 58 1.57 8.65 2.44
C ARG A 58 1.91 7.51 3.40
N ARG A 59 1.89 7.78 4.70
CA ARG A 59 2.16 6.75 5.75
C ARG A 59 1.07 5.69 5.82
N LEU A 60 -0.20 6.09 5.68
CA LEU A 60 -1.33 5.17 5.59
C LEU A 60 -1.17 4.23 4.38
N ALA A 61 -0.87 4.75 3.20
CA ALA A 61 -0.67 3.95 1.99
C ALA A 61 0.45 2.90 2.18
N ALA A 62 1.62 3.32 2.70
CA ALA A 62 2.72 2.42 2.99
C ALA A 62 2.33 1.31 4.00
N SER A 63 1.59 1.66 5.05
CA SER A 63 1.14 0.68 6.04
C SER A 63 0.10 -0.31 5.49
N GLN A 64 -0.83 0.18 4.65
CA GLN A 64 -1.90 -0.63 4.08
C GLN A 64 -1.39 -1.60 3.02
N LEU A 65 -0.34 -1.23 2.28
CA LEU A 65 0.34 -2.15 1.36
C LEU A 65 0.89 -3.40 2.07
N VAL A 66 1.43 -3.22 3.28
CA VAL A 66 1.95 -4.33 4.10
C VAL A 66 0.85 -5.08 4.82
N ASP A 67 -0.21 -4.39 5.25
CA ASP A 67 -1.36 -5.00 5.91
C ASP A 67 -2.18 -5.89 4.97
N THR A 68 -2.49 -5.38 3.76
CA THR A 68 -3.21 -6.11 2.72
C THR A 68 -2.40 -7.23 2.06
N GLY A 69 -1.10 -7.34 2.38
CA GLY A 69 -0.20 -8.32 1.77
C GLY A 69 0.12 -8.05 0.30
N ALA A 70 -0.16 -6.84 -0.20
CA ALA A 70 0.11 -6.45 -1.58
C ALA A 70 1.62 -6.38 -1.90
N ALA A 71 2.45 -6.09 -0.90
CA ALA A 71 3.90 -6.07 -1.02
C ALA A 71 4.59 -6.46 0.30
N GLN A 72 5.83 -6.95 0.21
CA GLN A 72 6.64 -7.28 1.38
C GLN A 72 7.12 -6.00 2.09
N VAL A 73 7.26 -6.06 3.41
CA VAL A 73 7.69 -4.91 4.24
C VAL A 73 9.03 -4.32 3.80
N ASN A 74 9.95 -5.15 3.31
CA ASN A 74 11.27 -4.72 2.83
C ASN A 74 11.16 -3.94 1.50
N ASP A 75 10.29 -4.40 0.59
CA ASP A 75 10.03 -3.74 -0.70
C ASP A 75 9.38 -2.38 -0.51
N VAL A 76 8.35 -2.32 0.36
CA VAL A 76 7.68 -1.07 0.70
C VAL A 76 8.65 -0.10 1.38
N ALA A 77 9.49 -0.58 2.31
CA ALA A 77 10.51 0.24 2.96
C ALA A 77 11.53 0.82 1.95
N ALA A 78 12.04 -0.01 1.05
CA ALA A 78 12.97 0.40 0.01
C ALA A 78 12.35 1.45 -0.93
N ALA A 79 11.13 1.22 -1.40
CA ALA A 79 10.50 2.08 -2.38
C ALA A 79 9.98 3.41 -1.79
N PHE A 80 9.49 3.43 -0.54
CA PHE A 80 9.16 4.68 0.16
C PHE A 80 10.38 5.40 0.76
N GLY A 81 11.57 4.77 0.76
CA GLY A 81 12.77 5.30 1.40
C GLY A 81 12.66 5.42 2.92
N VAL A 82 11.93 4.50 3.56
CA VAL A 82 11.63 4.52 5.01
C VAL A 82 12.17 3.27 5.70
N ASN A 83 12.40 3.34 7.00
CA ASN A 83 12.84 2.18 7.77
C ASN A 83 11.67 1.22 8.06
N THR A 84 11.91 -0.09 8.00
CA THR A 84 10.90 -1.13 8.27
C THR A 84 10.33 -1.01 9.68
N GLU A 85 11.13 -0.59 10.66
CA GLU A 85 10.68 -0.34 12.03
C GLU A 85 9.71 0.84 12.12
N SER A 86 9.96 1.91 11.37
CA SER A 86 9.05 3.07 11.28
C SER A 86 7.71 2.65 10.70
N LEU A 87 7.72 1.80 9.67
CA LEU A 87 6.52 1.30 9.04
C LEU A 87 5.69 0.39 9.97
N ARG A 88 6.36 -0.50 10.72
CA ARG A 88 5.72 -1.29 11.79
C ARG A 88 5.10 -0.40 12.87
N ARG A 89 5.78 0.68 13.25
CA ARG A 89 5.27 1.66 14.22
C ARG A 89 4.02 2.37 13.69
N TRP A 90 4.01 2.78 12.43
CA TRP A 90 2.83 3.40 11.80
C TRP A 90 1.64 2.44 11.75
N ARG A 91 1.87 1.16 11.46
CA ARG A 91 0.80 0.14 11.51
C ARG A 91 0.19 0.01 12.90
N LYS A 92 1.04 -0.06 13.94
CA LYS A 92 0.58 -0.14 15.34
C LYS A 92 -0.17 1.13 15.79
N SER A 93 0.27 2.31 15.33
CA SER A 93 -0.40 3.58 15.63
C SER A 93 -1.76 3.72 14.95
N GLN A 94 -2.00 3.02 13.83
CA GLN A 94 -3.27 3.05 13.12
C GLN A 94 -4.26 2.00 13.61
N ASP A 95 -3.77 0.83 14.02
CA ASP A 95 -4.58 -0.18 14.71
C ASP A 95 -5.19 0.39 16.01
N SER A 96 -4.37 1.11 16.78
CA SER A 96 -4.85 1.85 17.97
C SER A 96 -5.78 3.03 17.63
N GLY A 97 -5.73 3.57 16.41
CA GLY A 97 -6.71 4.53 15.89
C GLY A 97 -8.03 3.86 15.49
N HIS A 98 -7.97 2.71 14.82
CA HIS A 98 -9.14 1.89 14.47
C HIS A 98 -9.88 1.36 15.70
N ALA A 99 -9.15 0.93 16.73
CA ALA A 99 -9.75 0.54 18.01
C ALA A 99 -10.55 1.67 18.66
N ARG A 100 -10.17 2.94 18.43
CA ARG A 100 -10.88 4.12 18.96
C ARG A 100 -12.13 4.47 18.15
N VAL A 101 -12.14 4.25 16.83
CA VAL A 101 -13.35 4.47 16.00
C VAL A 101 -14.39 3.38 16.22
N THR A 102 -13.96 2.13 16.40
CA THR A 102 -14.85 0.99 16.74
C THR A 102 -15.30 1.02 18.21
N GLY A 103 -14.57 1.73 19.07
CA GLY A 103 -14.90 1.93 20.49
C GLY A 103 -15.99 2.99 20.74
N LEU A 104 -16.48 3.69 19.72
CA LEU A 104 -17.64 4.58 19.86
C LEU A 104 -18.91 3.73 20.00
N ARG A 105 -19.16 3.22 21.21
CA ARG A 105 -20.52 2.85 21.58
C ARG A 105 -21.36 4.12 21.44
N VAL A 106 -22.19 4.16 20.40
CA VAL A 106 -23.44 4.93 20.41
C VAL A 106 -24.10 4.64 21.76
N ARG A 107 -24.09 5.65 22.63
CA ARG A 107 -24.94 5.71 23.81
C ARG A 107 -26.15 6.54 23.46
#